data_AF-A0A2V5P6Z3-F1
#
_entry.id   AF-A0A2V5P6Z3-F1
#
_cell.length_a   1.000
_cell.length_b   1.000
_cell.length_c   1.000
_cell.angle_alpha   90.00
_cell.angle_beta   90.00
_cell.angle_gamma   90.00
#
_symmetry.space_group_name_H-M   'P 1'
#
loop_
_entity.id
_entity.type
_entity.pdbx_description
1 polymer ?
#
loop_
_entity_poly.entity_id
_entity_poly.type
_entity_poly.pdbx_seq_one_letter_code
_entity_poly.pdbx_strand_id
1 'polypeptide(L)'
;MFCKITIALFGVAIISAGATNRSYGAAGAFSDDGNHVYLIGSKLPKGTALDIDLTNFTAKKLSLGVSAEVRAIVNAPGALLFVTEKSLYRLPFPAGKPGKICDAPTGSLFDDVACNRAQHGILLLCRTKDGRDWPAYYLREQESKPTSVVLRRVNGLVGAVFDRDGHLFFASGGDLWEGDITTPSEPGEELPAVEAFRFAPVAMRETANTTPNSTGARELAVAGRTVYAQMTRMGGSGWGEIISVGWPPEPKQEGKARSRDSPVKANVELFKSALAAFRAYGSNQRTSYLCGSPDGRKVFFATRYENDDPNAKPLRFYLGDDTGEIHPLDELKIDDPD
;
A
#
# COMPACT_ATOMS: atom_id res chain seq x y z
N MET A 1 -57.76 23.05 -16.65
CA MET A 1 -57.18 23.85 -15.54
C MET A 1 -56.05 23.01 -14.95
N PHE A 2 -54.83 23.25 -15.43
CA PHE A 2 -53.63 22.50 -15.05
C PHE A 2 -53.05 23.12 -13.77
N CYS A 3 -52.73 22.30 -12.77
CA CYS A 3 -51.80 22.70 -11.72
C CYS A 3 -50.70 21.65 -11.63
N LYS A 4 -49.54 21.99 -12.20
CA LYS A 4 -48.29 21.23 -12.12
C LYS A 4 -47.66 21.55 -10.76
N ILE A 5 -47.49 20.55 -9.90
CA ILE A 5 -46.55 20.64 -8.78
C ILE A 5 -45.26 19.99 -9.23
N THR A 6 -44.29 20.84 -9.57
CA THR A 6 -42.91 20.45 -9.87
C THR A 6 -42.20 20.18 -8.55
N ILE A 7 -42.04 18.90 -8.19
CA ILE A 7 -41.11 18.52 -7.11
C ILE A 7 -39.71 18.50 -7.73
N ALA A 8 -38.98 19.60 -7.53
CA ALA A 8 -37.55 19.64 -7.81
C ALA A 8 -36.84 18.74 -6.79
N LEU A 9 -36.45 17.54 -7.22
CA LEU A 9 -35.50 16.70 -6.52
C LEU A 9 -34.13 17.40 -6.54
N PHE A 10 -33.83 18.16 -5.50
CA PHE A 10 -32.44 18.46 -5.16
C PHE A 10 -31.81 17.19 -4.60
N GLY A 11 -31.28 16.37 -5.51
CA GLY A 11 -30.34 15.31 -5.17
C GLY A 11 -29.06 15.96 -4.65
N VAL A 12 -29.03 16.24 -3.35
CA VAL A 12 -27.77 16.54 -2.65
C VAL A 12 -26.98 15.23 -2.65
N ALA A 13 -26.12 15.07 -3.65
CA ALA A 13 -25.01 14.14 -3.55
C ALA A 13 -24.16 14.64 -2.39
N ILE A 14 -24.33 14.03 -1.21
CA ILE A 14 -23.36 14.15 -0.14
C ILE A 14 -22.13 13.38 -0.63
N ILE A 15 -21.32 14.05 -1.45
CA ILE A 15 -19.93 13.66 -1.65
C ILE A 15 -19.30 13.90 -0.29
N SER A 16 -19.28 12.86 0.55
CA SER A 16 -18.39 12.83 1.69
C SER A 16 -16.98 12.75 1.09
N ALA A 17 -16.40 13.92 0.83
CA ALA A 17 -14.97 14.10 0.71
C ALA A 17 -14.39 13.82 2.10
N GLY A 18 -14.39 12.54 2.49
CA GLY A 18 -13.54 12.09 3.58
C GLY A 18 -12.13 12.41 3.13
N ALA A 19 -11.53 13.43 3.74
CA ALA A 19 -10.12 13.72 3.56
C ALA A 19 -9.38 12.40 3.80
N THR A 20 -8.85 11.81 2.73
CA THR A 20 -7.95 10.67 2.84
C THR A 20 -6.72 11.20 3.54
N ASN A 21 -6.53 10.76 4.78
CA ASN A 21 -5.31 11.06 5.52
C ASN A 21 -4.10 10.61 4.71
N ARG A 22 -3.01 11.36 4.84
CA ARG A 22 -1.69 11.17 4.22
C ARG A 22 -1.40 9.68 3.95
N SER A 23 -0.92 9.23 2.79
CA SER A 23 -0.21 7.94 2.84
C SER A 23 1.03 8.17 3.71
N TYR A 24 1.30 7.27 4.66
CA TYR A 24 2.70 7.06 4.99
C TYR A 24 3.12 6.06 3.91
N GLY A 25 4.02 6.48 3.02
CA GLY A 25 4.45 5.57 1.96
C GLY A 25 5.14 4.35 2.56
N ALA A 26 5.40 3.32 1.75
CA ALA A 26 6.00 2.07 2.20
C ALA A 26 7.26 2.35 3.06
N ALA A 27 7.13 2.09 4.36
CA ALA A 27 8.16 2.39 5.35
C ALA A 27 9.24 1.29 5.45
N GLY A 28 9.06 0.20 4.69
CA GLY A 28 9.94 -0.95 4.66
C GLY A 28 10.09 -1.53 3.26
N ALA A 29 11.23 -2.16 2.98
CA ALA A 29 11.44 -2.92 1.75
C ALA A 29 12.43 -4.07 1.99
N PHE A 30 12.17 -5.24 1.43
CA PHE A 30 13.12 -6.36 1.45
C PHE A 30 14.31 -6.13 0.47
N SER A 31 15.44 -6.78 0.73
CA SER A 31 16.45 -7.03 -0.28
C SER A 31 15.99 -8.06 -1.32
N ASP A 32 16.68 -8.10 -2.45
CA ASP A 32 16.39 -9.05 -3.54
C ASP A 32 16.51 -10.52 -3.11
N ASP A 33 17.42 -10.83 -2.18
CA ASP A 33 17.61 -12.18 -1.64
C ASP A 33 16.70 -12.49 -0.44
N GLY A 34 15.90 -11.51 0.02
CA GLY A 34 15.01 -11.67 1.16
C GLY A 34 15.70 -11.87 2.51
N ASN A 35 17.00 -11.59 2.61
CA ASN A 35 17.78 -11.72 3.85
C ASN A 35 17.92 -10.39 4.61
N HIS A 36 17.61 -9.27 3.97
CA HIS A 36 17.64 -7.95 4.60
C HIS A 36 16.29 -7.25 4.46
N VAL A 37 16.03 -6.35 5.41
CA VAL A 37 14.91 -5.39 5.36
C VAL A 37 15.47 -3.99 5.58
N TYR A 38 15.10 -3.07 4.71
CA TYR A 38 15.42 -1.66 4.79
C TYR A 38 14.24 -0.91 5.39
N LEU A 39 14.44 -0.10 6.42
CA LEU A 39 13.39 0.71 7.06
C LEU A 39 13.69 2.19 6.97
N ILE A 40 12.68 3.01 6.72
CA ILE A 40 12.73 4.47 6.90
C ILE A 40 11.91 4.87 8.13
N GLY A 41 12.28 5.96 8.79
CA GLY A 41 11.58 6.40 9.99
C GLY A 41 11.93 7.83 10.39
N SER A 42 11.02 8.48 11.13
CA SER A 42 11.08 9.91 11.46
C SER A 42 12.23 10.31 12.39
N LYS A 43 12.75 9.37 13.17
CA LYS A 43 13.91 9.57 14.06
C LYS A 43 15.26 9.30 13.38
N LEU A 44 15.25 8.75 12.16
CA LEU A 44 16.47 8.57 11.39
C LEU A 44 16.93 9.90 10.76
N PRO A 45 18.24 10.14 10.60
CA PRO A 45 18.72 11.28 9.83
C PRO A 45 18.12 11.30 8.41
N LYS A 46 17.87 12.51 7.87
CA LYS A 46 17.38 12.66 6.49
C LYS A 46 18.30 11.94 5.50
N GLY A 47 17.70 11.29 4.51
CA GLY A 47 18.42 10.51 3.50
C GLY A 47 19.12 9.26 4.05
N THR A 48 18.61 8.68 5.13
CA THR A 48 19.09 7.40 5.66
C THR A 48 17.95 6.41 5.82
N ALA A 49 18.29 5.13 5.75
CA ALA A 49 17.46 4.00 6.12
C ALA A 49 18.21 3.14 7.15
N LEU A 50 17.50 2.25 7.82
CA LEU A 50 18.09 1.18 8.62
C LEU A 50 18.15 -0.08 7.77
N ASP A 51 19.33 -0.67 7.61
CA ASP A 51 19.55 -1.97 6.98
C ASP A 51 19.57 -3.04 8.09
N ILE A 52 18.57 -3.91 8.08
CA ILE A 52 18.37 -5.00 9.03
C ILE A 52 18.77 -6.31 8.36
N ASP A 53 19.75 -6.99 8.91
CA ASP A 53 20.13 -8.36 8.54
C ASP A 53 19.25 -9.35 9.32
N LEU A 54 18.37 -10.06 8.61
CA LEU A 54 17.46 -11.05 9.19
C LEU A 54 18.14 -12.38 9.51
N THR A 55 19.37 -12.61 9.04
CA THR A 55 20.14 -13.83 9.31
C THR A 55 20.94 -13.70 10.60
N ASN A 56 21.57 -12.54 10.79
CA ASN A 56 22.42 -12.26 11.95
C ASN A 56 21.71 -11.42 13.03
N PHE A 57 20.47 -10.99 12.78
CA PHE A 57 19.68 -10.12 13.66
C PHE A 57 20.43 -8.82 14.05
N THR A 58 21.13 -8.24 13.08
CA THR A 58 21.87 -6.98 13.27
C THR A 58 21.23 -5.85 12.48
N ALA A 59 21.49 -4.61 12.89
CA ALA A 59 21.01 -3.43 12.20
C ALA A 59 22.11 -2.38 12.07
N LYS A 60 22.18 -1.72 10.91
CA LYS A 60 23.13 -0.63 10.65
C LYS A 60 22.47 0.47 9.83
N LYS A 61 23.02 1.68 9.90
CA LYS A 61 22.55 2.79 9.07
C LYS A 61 23.01 2.62 7.63
N LEU A 62 22.09 2.80 6.69
CA LEU A 62 22.32 2.86 5.26
C LEU A 62 22.13 4.30 4.79
N SER A 63 23.13 4.86 4.11
CA SER A 63 22.99 6.17 3.45
C SER A 63 22.28 6.00 2.11
N LEU A 64 21.23 6.77 1.89
CA LEU A 64 20.53 6.87 0.61
C LEU A 64 21.10 8.01 -0.27
N GLY A 65 22.20 8.65 0.18
CA GLY A 65 22.95 9.67 -0.54
C GLY A 65 22.14 10.89 -1.00
N VAL A 66 21.05 11.20 -0.29
CA VAL A 66 20.24 12.43 -0.46
C VAL A 66 20.20 13.21 0.85
N SER A 67 19.91 14.50 0.80
CA SER A 67 19.76 15.36 2.00
C SER A 67 18.30 15.62 2.39
N ALA A 68 17.35 15.10 1.60
CA ALA A 68 15.93 15.27 1.80
C ALA A 68 15.31 14.13 2.63
N GLU A 69 14.10 14.37 3.13
CA GLU A 69 13.28 13.32 3.74
C GLU A 69 12.87 12.30 2.66
N VAL A 70 13.00 11.02 3.00
CA VAL A 70 12.55 9.91 2.16
C VAL A 70 11.14 9.55 2.59
N ARG A 71 10.23 9.48 1.63
CA ARG A 71 8.79 9.29 1.84
C ARG A 71 8.39 7.82 1.74
N ALA A 72 9.04 7.08 0.85
CA ALA A 72 8.83 5.65 0.66
C ALA A 72 10.05 4.97 0.03
N ILE A 73 10.15 3.68 0.28
CA ILE A 73 11.16 2.80 -0.29
C ILE A 73 10.49 1.53 -0.84
N VAL A 74 11.03 0.98 -1.93
CA VAL A 74 10.58 -0.30 -2.47
C VAL A 74 11.74 -1.04 -3.10
N ASN A 75 11.70 -2.36 -3.00
CA ASN A 75 12.64 -3.23 -3.68
C ASN A 75 12.49 -3.15 -5.20
N ALA A 76 13.61 -3.17 -5.93
CA ALA A 76 13.64 -3.36 -7.38
C ALA A 76 14.83 -4.26 -7.76
N PRO A 77 14.84 -4.88 -8.96
CA PRO A 77 15.93 -5.77 -9.35
C PRO A 77 17.30 -5.09 -9.22
N GLY A 78 18.16 -5.66 -8.37
CA GLY A 78 19.52 -5.19 -8.07
C GLY A 78 19.60 -3.83 -7.39
N ALA A 79 18.50 -3.29 -6.84
CA ALA A 79 18.47 -1.92 -6.33
C ALA A 79 17.38 -1.66 -5.28
N LEU A 80 17.55 -0.57 -4.53
CA LEU A 80 16.45 0.07 -3.81
C LEU A 80 15.92 1.25 -4.63
N LEU A 81 14.62 1.32 -4.84
CA LEU A 81 13.95 2.53 -5.28
C LEU A 81 13.47 3.30 -4.07
N PHE A 82 13.58 4.62 -4.14
CA PHE A 82 13.06 5.47 -3.08
C PHE A 82 12.65 6.83 -3.62
N VAL A 83 11.63 7.41 -2.98
CA VAL A 83 11.12 8.74 -3.33
C VAL A 83 11.37 9.72 -2.21
N THR A 84 11.80 10.92 -2.59
CA THR A 84 11.60 12.14 -1.81
C THR A 84 10.34 12.82 -2.34
N GLU A 85 9.83 13.87 -1.70
CA GLU A 85 8.66 14.60 -2.24
C GLU A 85 8.84 15.09 -3.69
N LYS A 86 10.09 15.28 -4.15
CA LYS A 86 10.41 15.93 -5.42
C LYS A 86 10.97 15.00 -6.48
N SER A 87 11.55 13.87 -6.11
CA SER A 87 12.32 13.05 -7.03
C SER A 87 12.33 11.58 -6.64
N LEU A 88 12.31 10.73 -7.67
CA LEU A 88 12.51 9.28 -7.60
C LEU A 88 14.00 8.98 -7.82
N TYR A 89 14.54 8.09 -7.00
CA TYR A 89 15.93 7.66 -7.05
C TYR A 89 16.05 6.14 -7.09
N ARG A 90 17.19 5.67 -7.61
CA ARG A 90 17.62 4.27 -7.59
C ARG A 90 18.98 4.17 -6.94
N LEU A 91 19.11 3.32 -5.92
CA LEU A 91 20.37 2.95 -5.28
C LEU A 91 20.75 1.52 -5.68
N PRO A 92 21.77 1.32 -6.53
CA PRO A 92 22.24 -0.01 -6.90
C PRO A 92 22.88 -0.76 -5.72
N PHE A 93 22.63 -2.06 -5.62
CA PHE A 93 23.26 -2.98 -4.68
C PHE A 93 24.20 -3.98 -5.37
N PRO A 94 25.20 -4.54 -4.67
CA PRO A 94 25.55 -4.31 -3.26
C PRO A 94 26.32 -3.01 -3.01
N ALA A 95 26.86 -2.38 -4.07
CA ALA A 95 27.58 -1.13 -4.00
C ALA A 95 27.17 -0.23 -5.18
N GLY A 96 26.93 1.04 -4.89
CA GLY A 96 26.51 2.01 -5.90
C GLY A 96 26.32 3.40 -5.29
N LYS A 97 26.23 4.40 -6.16
CA LYS A 97 25.77 5.74 -5.77
C LYS A 97 24.30 5.88 -6.20
N PRO A 98 23.45 6.55 -5.41
CA PRO A 98 22.08 6.80 -5.81
C PRO A 98 22.06 7.67 -7.07
N GLY A 99 21.27 7.26 -8.06
CA GLY A 99 20.99 8.02 -9.28
C GLY A 99 19.56 8.51 -9.29
N LYS A 100 19.34 9.78 -9.64
CA LYS A 100 18.00 10.33 -9.85
C LYS A 100 17.41 9.74 -11.15
N ILE A 101 16.20 9.20 -11.08
CA ILE A 101 15.46 8.71 -12.25
C ILE A 101 14.65 9.84 -12.86
N CYS A 102 13.75 10.45 -12.08
CA CYS A 102 12.87 11.51 -12.54
C CYS A 102 12.45 12.44 -11.40
N ASP A 103 11.90 13.60 -11.75
CA ASP A 103 11.27 14.53 -10.82
C ASP A 103 9.75 14.29 -10.78
N ALA A 104 9.12 14.68 -9.67
CA ALA A 104 7.68 14.65 -9.51
C ALA A 104 6.99 15.48 -10.60
N PRO A 105 5.90 14.99 -11.20
CA PRO A 105 5.14 15.74 -12.20
C PRO A 105 4.71 17.12 -11.68
N THR A 106 4.60 18.10 -12.58
CA THR A 106 4.24 19.48 -12.24
C THR A 106 2.91 19.54 -11.47
N GLY A 107 2.93 20.18 -10.30
CA GLY A 107 1.75 20.31 -9.42
C GLY A 107 1.56 19.19 -8.40
N SER A 108 2.34 18.12 -8.53
CA SER A 108 2.32 16.94 -7.67
C SER A 108 3.57 16.82 -6.80
N LEU A 109 3.47 16.03 -5.73
CA LEU A 109 4.57 15.59 -4.87
C LEU A 109 4.47 14.07 -4.73
N PHE A 110 5.60 13.38 -4.79
CA PHE A 110 5.62 11.94 -4.52
C PHE A 110 5.29 11.68 -3.05
N ASP A 111 4.43 10.71 -2.80
CA ASP A 111 4.05 10.25 -1.46
C ASP A 111 4.45 8.80 -1.24
N ASP A 112 4.35 7.95 -2.26
CA ASP A 112 4.68 6.54 -2.19
C ASP A 112 5.14 5.96 -3.54
N VAL A 113 5.72 4.76 -3.54
CA VAL A 113 6.25 4.09 -4.74
C VAL A 113 6.07 2.57 -4.65
N ALA A 114 5.65 1.95 -5.75
CA ALA A 114 5.57 0.50 -5.90
C ALA A 114 6.30 0.04 -7.16
N CYS A 115 6.96 -1.13 -7.10
CA CYS A 115 7.68 -1.70 -8.24
C CYS A 115 6.93 -2.91 -8.78
N ASN A 116 6.49 -2.84 -10.04
CA ASN A 116 6.01 -4.00 -10.77
C ASN A 116 7.22 -4.73 -11.40
N ARG A 117 7.73 -5.73 -10.69
CA ARG A 117 8.89 -6.51 -11.14
C ARG A 117 8.57 -7.37 -12.37
N ALA A 118 7.35 -7.89 -12.46
CA ALA A 118 6.91 -8.76 -13.56
C ALA A 118 6.83 -8.00 -14.90
N GLN A 119 6.45 -6.71 -14.85
CA GLN A 119 6.26 -5.88 -16.05
C GLN A 119 7.30 -4.76 -16.19
N HIS A 120 8.36 -4.75 -15.37
CA HIS A 120 9.42 -3.73 -15.38
C HIS A 120 8.88 -2.29 -15.30
N GLY A 121 7.94 -2.05 -14.37
CA GLY A 121 7.30 -0.75 -14.19
C GLY A 121 7.39 -0.23 -12.76
N ILE A 122 7.21 1.08 -12.62
CA ILE A 122 7.21 1.78 -11.34
C ILE A 122 5.92 2.59 -11.24
N LEU A 123 5.09 2.24 -10.26
CA LEU A 123 3.91 3.03 -9.90
C LEU A 123 4.32 4.08 -8.88
N LEU A 124 4.04 5.33 -9.21
CA LEU A 124 4.31 6.51 -8.39
C LEU A 124 2.97 7.04 -7.88
N LEU A 125 2.82 7.02 -6.56
CA LEU A 125 1.65 7.57 -5.88
C LEU A 125 1.97 9.00 -5.46
N CYS A 126 1.13 9.93 -5.89
CA CYS A 126 1.34 11.34 -5.69
C CYS A 126 0.19 11.97 -4.91
N ARG A 127 0.48 13.14 -4.35
CA ARG A 127 -0.52 14.08 -3.84
C ARG A 127 -0.35 15.42 -4.53
N THR A 128 -1.44 16.13 -4.78
CA THR A 128 -1.35 17.53 -5.21
C THR A 128 -0.82 18.40 -4.07
N LYS A 129 -0.22 19.54 -4.43
CA LYS A 129 0.32 20.48 -3.42
C LYS A 129 -0.74 21.02 -2.46
N ASP A 130 -1.99 21.12 -2.90
CA ASP A 130 -3.13 21.51 -2.08
C ASP A 130 -3.74 20.35 -1.28
N GLY A 131 -3.25 19.12 -1.50
CA GLY A 131 -3.66 17.91 -0.78
C GLY A 131 -5.07 17.43 -1.10
N ARG A 132 -5.70 17.94 -2.16
CA ARG A 132 -7.08 17.60 -2.52
C ARG A 132 -7.19 16.36 -3.40
N ASP A 133 -6.22 16.14 -4.28
CA ASP A 133 -6.23 15.03 -5.23
C ASP A 133 -5.01 14.13 -5.03
N TRP A 134 -5.19 12.86 -5.40
CA TRP A 134 -4.22 11.78 -5.22
C TRP A 134 -3.91 11.11 -6.57
N PRO A 135 -3.26 11.83 -7.51
CA PRO A 135 -2.96 11.28 -8.82
C PRO A 135 -1.94 10.14 -8.72
N ALA A 136 -2.04 9.19 -9.64
CA ALA A 136 -1.06 8.12 -9.81
C ALA A 136 -0.39 8.25 -11.17
N TYR A 137 0.89 7.89 -11.24
CA TYR A 137 1.64 7.86 -12.49
C TYR A 137 2.39 6.55 -12.61
N TYR A 138 2.61 6.08 -13.84
CA TYR A 138 3.34 4.87 -14.13
C TYR A 138 4.55 5.20 -14.99
N LEU A 139 5.72 4.72 -14.58
CA LEU A 139 6.97 4.85 -15.31
C LEU A 139 7.39 3.45 -15.77
N ARG A 140 7.35 3.21 -17.07
CA ARG A 140 7.87 1.97 -17.67
C ARG A 140 9.38 2.07 -17.82
N GLU A 141 10.10 0.95 -17.75
CA GLU A 141 11.57 0.93 -17.86
C GLU A 141 12.12 1.62 -19.12
N GLN A 142 11.38 1.58 -20.23
CA GLN A 142 11.79 2.20 -21.50
C GLN A 142 11.48 3.70 -21.59
N GLU A 143 10.76 4.26 -20.61
CA GLU A 143 10.30 5.63 -20.62
C GLU A 143 11.18 6.52 -19.74
N SER A 144 11.35 7.79 -20.15
CA SER A 144 12.11 8.78 -19.38
C SER A 144 11.23 9.65 -18.47
N LYS A 145 9.90 9.55 -18.63
CA LYS A 145 8.93 10.36 -17.90
C LYS A 145 7.74 9.51 -17.49
N PRO A 146 7.22 9.71 -16.27
CA PRO A 146 6.06 8.97 -15.80
C PRO A 146 4.79 9.46 -16.52
N THR A 147 3.93 8.53 -16.92
CA THR A 147 2.66 8.78 -17.59
C THR A 147 1.51 8.72 -16.59
N SER A 148 0.52 9.63 -16.69
CA SER A 148 -0.63 9.63 -15.78
C SER A 148 -1.42 8.33 -15.90
N VAL A 149 -1.86 7.79 -14.76
CA VAL A 149 -2.74 6.61 -14.70
C VAL A 149 -4.16 7.06 -14.43
N VAL A 150 -5.10 6.57 -15.23
CA VAL A 150 -6.52 6.82 -15.04
C VAL A 150 -7.06 5.93 -13.93
N LEU A 151 -7.61 6.55 -12.88
CA LEU A 151 -8.28 5.86 -11.79
C LEU A 151 -9.79 5.80 -12.05
N ARG A 152 -10.32 4.61 -12.32
CA ARG A 152 -11.75 4.41 -12.56
C ARG A 152 -12.45 4.08 -11.24
N ARG A 153 -13.42 4.91 -10.83
CA ARG A 153 -14.32 4.67 -9.68
C ARG A 153 -13.65 4.61 -8.30
N VAL A 154 -12.35 4.87 -8.21
CA VAL A 154 -11.58 5.02 -6.98
C VAL A 154 -10.91 6.39 -6.96
N ASN A 155 -10.75 6.97 -5.77
CA ASN A 155 -10.24 8.35 -5.60
C ASN A 155 -8.73 8.41 -5.33
N GLY A 156 -8.06 7.26 -5.32
CA GLY A 156 -6.65 7.12 -4.99
C GLY A 156 -6.29 5.66 -4.75
N LEU A 157 -5.01 5.35 -4.92
CA LEU A 157 -4.40 4.06 -4.60
C LEU A 157 -3.55 4.26 -3.35
N VAL A 158 -3.98 3.72 -2.22
CA VAL A 158 -3.29 3.88 -0.93
C VAL A 158 -2.50 2.61 -0.62
N GLY A 159 -1.22 2.75 -0.25
CA GLY A 159 -0.33 1.63 0.08
C GLY A 159 -0.18 0.60 -1.02
N ALA A 160 -0.23 1.05 -2.28
CA ALA A 160 -0.26 0.14 -3.42
C ALA A 160 1.00 -0.73 -3.49
N VAL A 161 0.84 -2.01 -3.79
CA VAL A 161 1.93 -2.98 -3.94
C VAL A 161 1.65 -3.89 -5.12
N PHE A 162 2.73 -4.42 -5.73
CA PHE A 162 2.61 -5.51 -6.70
C PHE A 162 3.06 -6.81 -6.05
N ASP A 163 2.36 -7.90 -6.35
CA ASP A 163 2.90 -9.22 -6.05
C ASP A 163 3.98 -9.64 -7.05
N ARG A 164 4.51 -10.86 -6.89
CA ARG A 164 5.56 -11.39 -7.75
C ARG A 164 5.12 -11.60 -9.20
N ASP A 165 3.82 -11.82 -9.42
CA ASP A 165 3.21 -12.16 -10.70
C ASP A 165 2.73 -10.89 -11.44
N GLY A 166 2.73 -9.75 -10.75
CA GLY A 166 2.45 -8.43 -11.31
C GLY A 166 1.05 -7.91 -11.00
N HIS A 167 0.28 -8.61 -10.16
CA HIS A 167 -1.04 -8.17 -9.72
C HIS A 167 -0.91 -6.97 -8.77
N LEU A 168 -1.70 -5.94 -9.02
CA LEU A 168 -1.75 -4.72 -8.21
C LEU A 168 -2.74 -4.87 -7.05
N PHE A 169 -2.25 -4.70 -5.83
CA PHE A 169 -3.07 -4.60 -4.63
C PHE A 169 -3.00 -3.20 -4.06
N PHE A 170 -4.12 -2.65 -3.62
CA PHE A 170 -4.16 -1.32 -3.00
C PHE A 170 -5.38 -1.16 -2.08
N ALA A 171 -5.33 -0.14 -1.22
CA ALA A 171 -6.50 0.30 -0.49
C ALA A 171 -7.20 1.49 -1.18
N SER A 172 -8.53 1.47 -1.18
CA SER A 172 -9.33 2.64 -1.55
C SER A 172 -10.63 2.67 -0.77
N GLY A 173 -10.97 3.82 -0.20
CA GLY A 173 -12.06 3.94 0.76
C GLY A 173 -11.82 3.19 2.08
N GLY A 174 -10.61 2.69 2.30
CA GLY A 174 -10.22 1.84 3.44
C GLY A 174 -10.37 0.34 3.19
N ASP A 175 -10.97 -0.06 2.07
CA ASP A 175 -11.15 -1.47 1.66
C ASP A 175 -10.00 -1.92 0.77
N LEU A 176 -9.81 -3.24 0.64
CA LEU A 176 -8.77 -3.84 -0.20
C LEU A 176 -9.29 -4.16 -1.61
N TRP A 177 -8.47 -3.81 -2.59
CA TRP A 177 -8.71 -3.96 -4.02
C TRP A 177 -7.56 -4.72 -4.67
N GLU A 178 -7.89 -5.44 -5.72
CA GLU A 178 -6.95 -6.15 -6.60
C GLU A 178 -7.25 -5.73 -8.04
N GLY A 179 -6.22 -5.60 -8.86
CA GLY A 179 -6.36 -5.36 -10.28
C GLY A 179 -5.03 -5.34 -11.01
N ASP A 180 -5.02 -4.64 -12.13
CA ASP A 180 -3.85 -4.47 -12.99
C ASP A 180 -3.79 -3.03 -13.53
N ILE A 181 -2.61 -2.65 -14.03
CA ILE A 181 -2.45 -1.44 -14.84
C ILE A 181 -2.52 -1.84 -16.30
N THR A 182 -3.67 -1.58 -16.94
CA THR A 182 -3.89 -1.92 -18.34
C THR A 182 -3.31 -0.83 -19.23
N THR A 183 -2.68 -1.27 -20.33
CA THR A 183 -2.33 -0.37 -21.42
C THR A 183 -3.56 -0.10 -22.28
N PRO A 184 -3.72 1.10 -22.85
CA PRO A 184 -4.82 1.39 -23.75
C PRO A 184 -4.93 0.35 -24.87
N SER A 185 -6.07 -0.34 -24.92
CA SER A 185 -6.36 -1.33 -25.96
C SER A 185 -7.46 -0.88 -26.92
N GLU A 186 -8.21 0.16 -26.57
CA GLU A 186 -9.32 0.68 -27.38
C GLU A 186 -8.93 1.94 -28.16
N PRO A 187 -9.42 2.12 -29.41
CA PRO A 187 -9.22 3.35 -30.16
C PRO A 187 -9.78 4.57 -29.42
N GLY A 188 -8.90 5.51 -29.06
CA GLY A 188 -9.26 6.75 -28.34
C GLY A 188 -8.89 6.76 -26.86
N GLU A 189 -8.42 5.63 -26.30
CA GLU A 189 -7.75 5.62 -25.01
C GLU A 189 -6.26 5.93 -25.21
N GLU A 190 -5.75 6.97 -24.54
CA GLU A 190 -4.34 7.38 -24.66
C GLU A 190 -3.52 7.07 -23.41
N LEU A 191 -4.17 6.80 -22.28
CA LEU A 191 -3.53 6.69 -20.96
C LEU A 191 -3.77 5.32 -20.31
N PRO A 192 -2.74 4.75 -19.65
CA PRO A 192 -2.92 3.54 -18.87
C PRO A 192 -3.98 3.74 -17.78
N ALA A 193 -4.72 2.69 -17.44
CA ALA A 193 -5.79 2.74 -16.45
C ALA A 193 -5.60 1.65 -15.39
N VAL A 194 -6.08 1.92 -14.17
CA VAL A 194 -6.28 0.86 -13.18
C VAL A 194 -7.62 0.19 -13.46
N GLU A 195 -7.57 -1.11 -13.70
CA GLU A 195 -8.74 -1.98 -13.76
C GLU A 195 -8.70 -2.90 -12.55
N ALA A 196 -9.62 -2.68 -11.61
CA ALA A 196 -9.58 -3.34 -10.32
C ALA A 196 -10.98 -3.65 -9.80
N PHE A 197 -11.05 -4.67 -8.96
CA PHE A 197 -12.23 -5.03 -8.20
C PHE A 197 -11.93 -5.03 -6.71
N ARG A 198 -12.90 -4.59 -5.91
CA ARG A 198 -12.86 -4.72 -4.46
C ARG A 198 -13.02 -6.19 -4.13
N PHE A 199 -12.16 -6.77 -3.28
CA PHE A 199 -12.27 -8.18 -2.89
C PHE A 199 -12.41 -8.39 -1.38
N ALA A 200 -11.98 -7.44 -0.54
CA ALA A 200 -12.15 -7.53 0.91
C ALA A 200 -12.59 -6.20 1.52
N PRO A 201 -13.87 -6.07 1.91
CA PRO A 201 -14.39 -4.86 2.55
C PRO A 201 -14.02 -4.83 4.05
N VAL A 202 -12.82 -4.37 4.36
CA VAL A 202 -12.26 -4.33 5.74
C VAL A 202 -12.46 -2.98 6.43
N ALA A 203 -12.92 -1.95 5.73
CA ALA A 203 -13.10 -0.63 6.33
C ALA A 203 -14.23 -0.65 7.36
N MET A 204 -13.93 -0.14 8.55
CA MET A 204 -14.93 0.12 9.59
C MET A 204 -15.29 1.60 9.53
N ARG A 205 -16.58 1.91 9.42
CA ARG A 205 -17.09 3.28 9.41
C ARG A 205 -18.28 3.40 10.34
N GLU A 206 -18.25 4.41 11.20
CA GLU A 206 -19.37 4.72 12.08
C GLU A 206 -19.67 6.22 12.10
N THR A 207 -20.92 6.56 12.45
CA THR A 207 -21.38 7.94 12.67
C THR A 207 -21.77 8.20 14.13
N ALA A 208 -21.58 7.22 15.02
CA ALA A 208 -22.09 7.29 16.39
C ALA A 208 -21.20 8.14 17.32
N ASN A 209 -19.89 8.19 17.10
CA ASN A 209 -18.94 8.89 17.97
C ASN A 209 -18.32 10.13 17.30
N THR A 210 -18.12 11.20 18.09
CA THR A 210 -17.39 12.42 17.67
C THR A 210 -15.89 12.14 17.45
N THR A 211 -15.36 11.10 18.11
CA THR A 211 -14.00 10.57 17.92
C THR A 211 -14.14 9.27 17.14
N PRO A 212 -14.14 9.29 15.78
CA PRO A 212 -14.50 8.11 15.01
C PRO A 212 -13.54 6.94 15.28
N ASN A 213 -14.08 5.79 15.64
CA ASN A 213 -13.39 4.50 15.62
C ASN A 213 -13.29 3.91 14.21
N SER A 214 -13.60 4.72 13.19
CA SER A 214 -13.50 4.32 11.79
C SER A 214 -12.04 3.99 11.44
N THR A 215 -11.80 2.82 10.88
CA THR A 215 -10.48 2.34 10.44
C THR A 215 -10.52 1.88 8.99
N GLY A 216 -9.38 1.98 8.32
CA GLY A 216 -9.21 1.50 6.95
C GLY A 216 -7.77 1.12 6.66
N ALA A 217 -7.59 0.25 5.67
CA ALA A 217 -6.27 -0.19 5.21
C ALA A 217 -5.47 1.00 4.63
N ARG A 218 -4.15 1.00 4.89
CA ARG A 218 -3.25 2.10 4.50
C ARG A 218 -1.88 1.68 3.98
N GLU A 219 -1.28 0.64 4.55
CA GLU A 219 -0.10 -0.02 3.98
C GLU A 219 -0.47 -1.47 3.72
N LEU A 220 0.07 -2.04 2.65
CA LEU A 220 -0.22 -3.40 2.22
C LEU A 220 1.07 -4.17 1.98
N ALA A 221 1.02 -5.48 2.16
CA ALA A 221 2.01 -6.41 1.66
C ALA A 221 1.35 -7.73 1.29
N VAL A 222 1.98 -8.49 0.38
CA VAL A 222 1.46 -9.76 -0.10
C VAL A 222 2.51 -10.85 0.12
N ALA A 223 2.09 -11.97 0.70
CA ALA A 223 2.87 -13.20 0.77
C ALA A 223 1.95 -14.37 0.40
N GLY A 224 2.30 -15.11 -0.65
CA GLY A 224 1.48 -16.18 -1.21
C GLY A 224 0.08 -15.69 -1.56
N ARG A 225 -0.92 -16.30 -0.92
CA ARG A 225 -2.34 -15.93 -1.08
C ARG A 225 -2.87 -15.11 0.10
N THR A 226 -2.00 -14.43 0.82
CA THR A 226 -2.37 -13.63 2.00
C THR A 226 -2.01 -12.18 1.75
N VAL A 227 -3.01 -11.30 1.93
CA VAL A 227 -2.82 -9.85 1.88
C VAL A 227 -2.81 -9.35 3.31
N TYR A 228 -1.69 -8.79 3.71
CA TYR A 228 -1.51 -8.11 4.98
C TYR A 228 -1.83 -6.63 4.81
N ALA A 229 -2.47 -6.04 5.81
CA ALA A 229 -2.79 -4.63 5.81
C ALA A 229 -2.53 -4.01 7.17
N GLN A 230 -1.90 -2.85 7.18
CA GLN A 230 -1.98 -1.92 8.30
C GLN A 230 -3.31 -1.18 8.22
N MET A 231 -4.19 -1.46 9.17
CA MET A 231 -5.39 -0.67 9.43
C MET A 231 -4.98 0.57 10.21
N THR A 232 -5.51 1.74 9.84
CA THR A 232 -5.33 2.97 10.62
C THR A 232 -6.63 3.73 10.72
N ARG A 233 -6.72 4.57 11.75
CA ARG A 233 -7.85 5.48 11.95
C ARG A 233 -8.07 6.40 10.74
N MET A 234 -9.29 6.39 10.22
CA MET A 234 -9.72 7.29 9.15
C MET A 234 -10.04 8.68 9.73
N GLY A 235 -9.46 9.73 9.16
CA GLY A 235 -9.65 11.11 9.65
C GLY A 235 -8.86 11.49 10.90
N GLY A 236 -7.98 10.62 11.42
CA GLY A 236 -7.08 10.92 12.55
C GLY A 236 -5.72 10.21 12.48
N SER A 237 -4.99 10.24 13.59
CA SER A 237 -3.68 9.59 13.76
C SER A 237 -3.72 8.53 14.86
N GLY A 238 -2.79 7.58 14.82
CA GLY A 238 -2.23 6.97 16.04
C GLY A 238 -2.88 5.67 16.53
N TRP A 239 -3.97 5.20 15.92
CA TRP A 239 -4.61 3.94 16.30
C TRP A 239 -4.91 3.09 15.08
N GLY A 240 -4.64 1.80 15.20
CA GLY A 240 -4.69 0.84 14.11
C GLY A 240 -4.32 -0.57 14.55
N GLU A 241 -4.51 -1.53 13.65
CA GLU A 241 -4.08 -2.92 13.84
C GLU A 241 -3.40 -3.46 12.57
N ILE A 242 -2.56 -4.48 12.73
CA ILE A 242 -2.15 -5.33 11.60
C ILE A 242 -3.18 -6.42 11.43
N ILE A 243 -3.70 -6.55 10.21
CA ILE A 243 -4.60 -7.63 9.82
C ILE A 243 -4.04 -8.39 8.63
N SER A 244 -4.59 -9.58 8.39
CA SER A 244 -4.47 -10.24 7.09
C SER A 244 -5.81 -10.80 6.64
N VAL A 245 -5.98 -10.91 5.32
CA VAL A 245 -7.11 -11.59 4.69
C VAL A 245 -6.61 -12.58 3.64
N GLY A 246 -7.46 -13.53 3.25
CA GLY A 246 -7.18 -14.40 2.13
C GLY A 246 -7.39 -13.65 0.81
N TRP A 247 -6.47 -13.83 -0.14
CA TRP A 247 -6.69 -13.49 -1.53
C TRP A 247 -7.36 -14.69 -2.22
N PRO A 248 -8.64 -14.60 -2.60
CA PRO A 248 -9.38 -15.69 -3.23
C PRO A 248 -8.84 -16.00 -4.64
N PRO A 249 -8.85 -17.27 -5.07
CA PRO A 249 -8.44 -17.63 -6.44
C PRO A 249 -9.33 -16.94 -7.46
N GLU A 250 -8.77 -16.60 -8.62
CA GLU A 250 -9.55 -16.08 -9.72
C GLU A 250 -10.78 -16.99 -9.93
N PRO A 251 -11.98 -16.42 -10.00
CA PRO A 251 -13.15 -17.22 -10.31
C PRO A 251 -12.90 -17.88 -11.66
N LYS A 252 -12.93 -19.23 -11.68
CA LYS A 252 -12.78 -19.99 -12.93
C LYS A 252 -13.80 -19.44 -13.92
N GLN A 253 -13.33 -18.74 -14.95
CA GLN A 253 -14.17 -18.37 -16.07
C GLN A 253 -14.51 -19.65 -16.83
N GLU A 254 -15.55 -20.37 -16.39
CA GLU A 254 -16.17 -21.39 -17.21
C GLU A 254 -16.80 -20.69 -18.43
N GLY A 255 -16.02 -20.73 -19.51
CA GLY A 255 -16.22 -20.22 -20.87
C GLY A 255 -17.44 -19.36 -21.11
N LYS A 256 -17.23 -18.04 -21.30
CA LYS A 256 -18.04 -17.06 -22.09
C LYS A 256 -19.58 -17.21 -22.10
N ALA A 257 -20.18 -17.92 -21.16
CA ALA A 257 -21.59 -17.85 -20.89
C ALA A 257 -21.76 -16.59 -20.06
N ARG A 258 -22.58 -15.64 -20.54
CA ARG A 258 -23.11 -14.59 -19.67
C ARG A 258 -23.82 -15.31 -18.53
N SER A 259 -23.13 -15.51 -17.42
CA SER A 259 -23.71 -16.14 -16.24
C SER A 259 -24.97 -15.35 -15.90
N ARG A 260 -26.09 -16.05 -15.72
CA ARG A 260 -27.34 -15.47 -15.23
C ARG A 260 -27.25 -15.13 -13.74
N ASP A 261 -26.14 -15.43 -13.08
CA ASP A 261 -25.95 -15.14 -11.67
C ASP A 261 -25.80 -13.65 -11.44
N SER A 262 -26.47 -13.17 -10.38
CA SER A 262 -26.39 -11.78 -9.98
C SER A 262 -24.94 -11.41 -9.66
N PRO A 263 -24.37 -10.34 -10.26
CA PRO A 263 -23.02 -9.87 -9.95
C PRO A 263 -22.88 -9.50 -8.47
N VAL A 264 -23.98 -9.12 -7.81
CA VAL A 264 -24.02 -8.87 -6.36
C VAL A 264 -23.73 -10.15 -5.57
N LYS A 265 -24.33 -11.28 -5.96
CA LYS A 265 -24.11 -12.56 -5.27
C LYS A 265 -22.66 -13.00 -5.41
N ALA A 266 -22.10 -12.93 -6.61
CA ALA A 266 -20.70 -13.28 -6.86
C ALA A 266 -19.74 -12.42 -6.01
N ASN A 267 -19.97 -11.10 -5.95
CA ASN A 267 -19.17 -10.20 -5.12
C ASN A 267 -19.28 -10.52 -3.63
N VAL A 268 -20.48 -10.83 -3.13
CA VAL A 268 -20.67 -11.18 -1.70
C VAL A 268 -19.95 -12.48 -1.35
N GLU A 269 -19.99 -13.49 -2.22
CA GLU A 269 -19.26 -14.74 -1.98
C GLU A 269 -17.74 -14.55 -2.05
N LEU A 270 -17.26 -13.67 -2.93
CA LEU A 270 -15.86 -13.25 -2.95
C LEU A 270 -15.45 -12.63 -1.60
N PHE A 271 -16.25 -11.70 -1.07
CA PHE A 271 -15.98 -11.05 0.21
C PHE A 271 -15.95 -12.05 1.37
N LYS A 272 -16.92 -12.97 1.41
CA LYS A 272 -16.96 -14.03 2.43
C LYS A 272 -15.71 -14.90 2.37
N SER A 273 -15.29 -15.30 1.17
CA SER A 273 -14.09 -16.11 0.96
C SER A 273 -12.83 -15.40 1.47
N ALA A 274 -12.66 -14.13 1.09
CA ALA A 274 -11.51 -13.34 1.51
C ALA A 274 -11.46 -13.15 3.04
N LEU A 275 -12.60 -12.80 3.65
CA LEU A 275 -12.71 -12.52 5.08
C LEU A 275 -12.73 -13.79 5.96
N ALA A 276 -13.00 -14.97 5.40
CA ALA A 276 -12.97 -16.22 6.16
C ALA A 276 -11.58 -16.55 6.74
N ALA A 277 -10.52 -16.05 6.10
CA ALA A 277 -9.14 -16.19 6.56
C ALA A 277 -8.63 -14.97 7.35
N PHE A 278 -9.55 -14.12 7.84
CA PHE A 278 -9.18 -12.91 8.58
C PHE A 278 -8.38 -13.25 9.85
N ARG A 279 -7.29 -12.53 10.07
CA ARG A 279 -6.49 -12.57 11.31
C ARG A 279 -6.10 -11.16 11.72
N ALA A 280 -6.01 -10.92 13.04
CA ALA A 280 -5.45 -9.70 13.62
C ALA A 280 -4.20 -10.06 14.43
N TYR A 281 -3.15 -9.26 14.30
CA TYR A 281 -1.82 -9.56 14.88
C TYR A 281 -1.40 -8.60 15.99
N GLY A 282 -2.11 -7.49 16.16
CA GLY A 282 -1.87 -6.52 17.24
C GLY A 282 -1.88 -5.07 16.75
N SER A 283 -1.80 -4.16 17.71
CA SER A 283 -1.86 -2.71 17.45
C SER A 283 -0.63 -2.20 16.71
N ASN A 284 -0.82 -1.23 15.81
CA ASN A 284 0.23 -0.56 15.05
C ASN A 284 -0.01 0.95 15.05
N GLN A 285 0.17 1.59 16.21
CA GLN A 285 -0.11 3.02 16.42
C GLN A 285 0.08 3.92 15.19
N ARG A 286 1.29 3.94 14.60
CA ARG A 286 1.60 4.85 13.48
C ARG A 286 2.17 4.17 12.25
N THR A 287 3.27 3.43 12.38
CA THR A 287 3.98 2.83 11.24
C THR A 287 4.19 1.36 11.47
N SER A 288 3.86 0.52 10.50
CA SER A 288 4.02 -0.92 10.65
C SER A 288 5.28 -1.48 10.02
N TYR A 289 5.98 -0.68 9.19
CA TYR A 289 7.09 -1.17 8.37
C TYR A 289 6.69 -2.34 7.47
N LEU A 290 5.40 -2.43 7.14
CA LEU A 290 4.82 -3.57 6.45
C LEU A 290 5.38 -3.65 5.02
N CYS A 291 6.03 -4.77 4.71
CA CYS A 291 6.56 -5.03 3.37
C CYS A 291 6.59 -6.53 3.06
N GLY A 292 6.48 -6.87 1.78
CA GLY A 292 6.56 -8.24 1.27
C GLY A 292 7.91 -8.50 0.59
N SER A 293 8.37 -9.75 0.61
CA SER A 293 9.59 -10.14 -0.10
C SER A 293 9.37 -10.24 -1.62
N PRO A 294 10.40 -10.03 -2.45
CA PRO A 294 10.24 -10.02 -3.90
C PRO A 294 9.83 -11.36 -4.51
N ASP A 295 10.11 -12.48 -3.83
CA ASP A 295 9.68 -13.82 -4.23
C ASP A 295 8.23 -14.14 -3.81
N GLY A 296 7.57 -13.20 -3.11
CA GLY A 296 6.21 -13.33 -2.60
C GLY A 296 6.08 -14.35 -1.48
N ARG A 297 7.18 -14.72 -0.80
CA ARG A 297 7.14 -15.78 0.23
C ARG A 297 7.17 -15.30 1.65
N LYS A 298 7.56 -14.05 1.90
CA LYS A 298 7.73 -13.51 3.25
C LYS A 298 7.02 -12.18 3.38
N VAL A 299 6.60 -11.89 4.60
CA VAL A 299 6.14 -10.55 5.01
C VAL A 299 6.89 -10.12 6.26
N PHE A 300 7.25 -8.86 6.35
CA PHE A 300 7.84 -8.26 7.54
C PHE A 300 6.96 -7.13 8.02
N PHE A 301 6.75 -7.03 9.33
CA PHE A 301 6.05 -5.91 9.95
C PHE A 301 6.39 -5.79 11.44
N ALA A 302 5.97 -4.70 12.05
CA ALA A 302 6.07 -4.45 13.48
C ALA A 302 4.72 -4.09 14.10
N THR A 303 4.54 -4.51 15.36
CA THR A 303 3.43 -4.08 16.22
C THR A 303 3.96 -3.28 17.41
N ARG A 304 3.11 -2.41 17.96
CA ARG A 304 3.37 -1.67 19.21
C ARG A 304 2.29 -2.02 20.22
N TYR A 305 2.70 -2.30 21.46
CA TYR A 305 1.75 -2.58 22.54
C TYR A 305 1.53 -1.33 23.39
N GLU A 306 0.29 -1.08 23.79
CA GLU A 306 -0.04 -0.06 24.79
C GLU A 306 -0.09 -0.70 26.18
N ASN A 307 0.86 -0.30 27.04
CA ASN A 307 0.71 0.08 28.45
C ASN A 307 -0.06 -0.77 29.48
N ASP A 308 -0.39 -2.05 29.25
CA ASP A 308 -0.88 -2.90 30.35
C ASP A 308 0.22 -3.72 31.05
N ASP A 309 1.41 -3.83 30.44
CA ASP A 309 2.59 -4.46 31.06
C ASP A 309 3.77 -3.47 31.04
N PRO A 310 4.25 -2.99 32.21
CA PRO A 310 5.44 -2.12 32.30
C PRO A 310 6.73 -2.81 31.82
N ASN A 311 6.69 -4.12 31.53
CA ASN A 311 7.80 -4.88 30.96
C ASN A 311 7.64 -5.18 29.45
N ALA A 312 6.53 -4.79 28.81
CA ALA A 312 6.34 -5.03 27.39
C ALA A 312 7.36 -4.22 26.56
N LYS A 313 8.05 -4.89 25.62
CA LYS A 313 8.86 -4.18 24.63
C LYS A 313 7.92 -3.28 23.80
N PRO A 314 8.22 -1.97 23.66
CA PRO A 314 7.34 -1.02 22.99
C PRO A 314 7.14 -1.32 21.49
N LEU A 315 8.07 -2.06 20.88
CA LEU A 315 8.05 -2.45 19.48
C LEU A 315 8.44 -3.93 19.35
N ARG A 316 7.67 -4.70 18.57
CA ARG A 316 7.97 -6.11 18.26
C ARG A 316 7.91 -6.33 16.76
N PHE A 317 8.93 -6.98 16.22
CA PHE A 317 9.03 -7.30 14.80
C PHE A 317 8.60 -8.74 14.54
N TYR A 318 8.04 -8.97 13.35
CA TYR A 318 7.54 -10.26 12.91
C TYR A 318 8.01 -10.56 11.50
N LEU A 319 8.24 -11.84 11.23
CA LEU A 319 8.45 -12.39 9.90
C LEU A 319 7.38 -13.45 9.65
N GLY A 320 6.58 -13.25 8.62
CA GLY A 320 5.61 -14.22 8.14
C GLY A 320 6.02 -14.92 6.88
N ASP A 321 5.35 -16.02 6.57
CA ASP A 321 5.54 -16.80 5.34
C ASP A 321 4.30 -16.82 4.42
N ASP A 322 4.40 -17.52 3.29
CA ASP A 322 3.33 -17.66 2.29
C ASP A 322 2.20 -18.63 2.69
N THR A 323 2.33 -19.27 3.85
CA THR A 323 1.27 -20.10 4.47
C THR A 323 0.39 -19.30 5.42
N GLY A 324 0.80 -18.07 5.74
CA GLY A 324 0.15 -17.20 6.70
C GLY A 324 0.59 -17.44 8.15
N GLU A 325 1.63 -18.25 8.38
CA GLU A 325 2.28 -18.37 9.67
C GLU A 325 3.14 -17.13 9.94
N ILE A 326 3.15 -16.68 11.20
CA ILE A 326 3.89 -15.49 11.64
C ILE A 326 4.79 -15.87 12.81
N HIS A 327 6.07 -15.48 12.73
CA HIS A 327 7.07 -15.72 13.76
C HIS A 327 7.58 -14.40 14.33
N PRO A 328 7.58 -14.22 15.66
CA PRO A 328 8.20 -13.05 16.27
C PRO A 328 9.73 -13.12 16.16
N LEU A 329 10.36 -11.97 15.89
CA LEU A 329 11.81 -11.83 15.83
C LEU A 329 12.36 -11.35 17.19
N ASP A 330 12.26 -12.19 18.22
CA ASP A 330 12.55 -11.79 19.61
C ASP A 330 14.04 -11.45 19.86
N GLU A 331 14.93 -11.98 19.03
CA GLU A 331 16.37 -11.69 19.01
C GLU A 331 16.69 -10.32 18.41
N LEU A 332 15.82 -9.79 17.56
CA LEU A 332 16.01 -8.50 16.91
C LEU A 332 15.77 -7.35 17.90
N LYS A 333 16.83 -6.61 18.20
CA LYS A 333 16.81 -5.47 19.13
C LYS A 333 17.12 -4.19 18.38
N ILE A 334 16.06 -3.48 17.98
CA ILE A 334 16.14 -2.22 17.24
C ILE A 334 15.30 -1.18 17.99
N ASP A 335 15.87 0.01 18.20
CA ASP A 335 15.13 1.16 18.71
C ASP A 335 14.13 1.65 17.66
N ASP A 336 12.94 2.07 18.09
CA ASP A 336 11.86 2.50 17.19
C ASP A 336 12.34 3.61 16.22
N PRO A 337 12.37 3.35 14.90
CA PRO A 337 12.77 4.34 13.89
C PRO A 337 11.84 5.55 13.78
N ASP A 338 10.60 5.48 14.29
CA ASP A 338 9.59 6.55 14.21
C ASP A 338 9.33 7.32 15.49
#